data_AF-A0A965T7X9-F1
#
_entry.id   AF-A0A965T7X9-F1
#
_cell.length_a   1.000
_cell.length_b   1.000
_cell.length_c   1.000
_cell.angle_alpha   90.00
_cell.angle_beta   90.00
_cell.angle_gamma   90.00
#
_symmetry.space_group_name_H-M   'P 1'
#
loop_
_entity.id
_entity.type
_entity.pdbx_description
1 polymer ?
#
loop_
_entity_poly.entity_id
_entity_poly.type
_entity_poly.pdbx_seq_one_letter_code
_entity_poly.pdbx_strand_id
1 'polypeptide(L)'
;ENAGIEIERGSANNVLVRWNEGTDRWETTVDGTNYIELANQGLDTNDSPTFVDLNLTGNANILGNVFIGGNLILGNQDTDTVSIGADLISNVIPDASNTYYLGLSTKTWRELHAHHVSTNVIASPAGNVNIINNLNVNGTANISSLSTNNGVVFATNSGRLNTNSNFTWNGFSLSVNGNFDARYIDVVNGFNLNFASPNSIPYLNSTRYLVSTSNLTYNGTTLELIGGLNVTGWLSLSELNTGNVASNIGNINAWVSSNSSNIGNLNSWVSSNSSNIGNLNAWTSSNSSNIGNLNSWVGNNIDQPVKSISTPTFNGLKVTDTVYPLSDQAYDLGKADLRFKDLWLSGTTIHLGNANLTAAANGSVTVDNNFTATGNLIVMGNLYAYGNAVQFDTNTLVINDPLIQVGKTPVGDVVDLGFFGHYVGGAPSVERHAGLFRDASDGQFKLFTNLDPEPVNTVDTANASYQSAN
;
A
#
# COMPACT_ATOMS: atom_id res chain seq x y z
N GLU A 1 19.06 -25.61 45.29
CA GLU A 1 19.73 -24.79 46.32
C GLU A 1 19.90 -23.38 45.78
N ASN A 2 19.26 -22.36 46.38
CA ASN A 2 19.37 -21.01 45.81
C ASN A 2 20.72 -20.39 46.23
N ALA A 3 21.52 -19.93 45.26
CA ALA A 3 22.80 -19.25 45.51
C ALA A 3 22.61 -17.72 45.35
N GLY A 4 23.12 -16.91 46.29
CA GLY A 4 22.88 -15.46 46.23
C GLY A 4 23.68 -14.62 47.21
N ILE A 5 23.44 -13.32 47.14
CA ILE A 5 24.00 -12.29 48.01
C ILE A 5 22.87 -11.73 48.88
N GLU A 6 23.06 -11.78 50.19
CA GLU A 6 22.13 -11.28 51.20
C GLU A 6 22.63 -9.95 51.79
N ILE A 7 21.71 -9.02 51.98
CA ILE A 7 21.96 -7.71 52.57
C ILE A 7 21.11 -7.59 53.85
N GLU A 8 21.82 -7.56 54.97
CA GLU A 8 21.29 -7.33 56.31
C GLU A 8 20.89 -5.85 56.49
N ARG A 9 19.62 -5.58 56.87
CA ARG A 9 19.08 -4.21 57.01
C ARG A 9 18.62 -3.85 58.42
N GLY A 10 19.26 -4.43 59.43
CA GLY A 10 18.94 -4.17 60.84
C GLY A 10 17.69 -4.91 61.30
N SER A 11 16.64 -4.20 61.72
CA SER A 11 15.40 -4.82 62.25
C SER A 11 14.37 -5.16 61.17
N ALA A 12 14.59 -4.74 59.92
CA ALA A 12 13.78 -5.16 58.78
C ALA A 12 14.30 -6.48 58.22
N ASN A 13 13.43 -7.29 57.62
CA ASN A 13 13.84 -8.52 56.96
C ASN A 13 14.94 -8.25 55.91
N ASN A 14 15.89 -9.18 55.85
CA ASN A 14 16.99 -9.15 54.92
C ASN A 14 16.49 -9.24 53.49
N VAL A 15 17.21 -8.57 52.59
CA VAL A 15 16.91 -8.63 51.16
C VAL A 15 18.00 -9.37 50.44
N LEU A 16 17.61 -10.14 49.42
CA LEU A 16 18.52 -11.01 48.68
C LEU A 16 18.44 -10.68 47.19
N VAL A 17 19.57 -10.87 46.51
CA VAL A 17 19.63 -11.16 45.07
C VAL A 17 20.12 -12.59 44.96
N ARG A 18 19.32 -13.49 44.38
CA ARG A 18 19.64 -14.92 44.34
C ARG A 18 19.22 -15.56 43.03
N TRP A 19 19.93 -16.62 42.66
CA TRP A 19 19.54 -17.53 41.61
C TRP A 19 18.48 -18.49 42.16
N ASN A 20 17.29 -18.50 41.55
CA ASN A 20 16.23 -19.44 41.83
C ASN A 20 16.38 -20.62 40.88
N GLU A 21 16.86 -21.75 41.39
CA GLU A 21 17.07 -22.97 40.60
C GLU A 21 15.77 -23.64 40.15
N GLY A 22 14.62 -23.30 40.76
CA GLY A 22 13.33 -23.84 40.33
C GLY A 22 12.81 -23.20 39.05
N THR A 23 13.17 -21.93 38.80
CA THR A 23 12.75 -21.18 37.62
C THR A 23 13.90 -20.85 36.66
N ASP A 24 15.15 -21.17 37.03
CA ASP A 24 16.40 -20.79 36.34
C ASP A 24 16.49 -19.28 36.08
N ARG A 25 16.16 -18.48 37.10
CA ARG A 25 16.14 -17.02 37.01
C ARG A 25 16.78 -16.38 38.23
N TRP A 26 17.49 -15.29 38.00
CA TRP A 26 17.85 -14.37 39.07
C TRP A 26 16.59 -13.69 39.59
N GLU A 27 16.42 -13.62 40.91
CA GLU A 27 15.33 -12.91 41.58
C GLU A 27 15.88 -12.03 42.70
N THR A 28 15.14 -10.97 43.02
CA THR A 28 15.42 -10.06 44.12
C THR A 28 14.20 -9.90 45.00
N THR A 29 14.38 -9.50 46.25
CA THR A 29 13.28 -9.16 47.16
C THR A 29 13.49 -7.78 47.76
N VAL A 30 12.39 -7.04 47.97
CA VAL A 30 12.42 -5.72 48.64
C VAL A 30 11.93 -5.78 50.09
N ASP A 31 11.29 -6.89 50.47
CA ASP A 31 10.67 -7.12 51.79
C ASP A 31 11.17 -8.38 52.51
N GLY A 32 12.07 -9.15 51.87
CA GLY A 32 12.67 -10.39 52.38
C GLY A 32 11.81 -11.64 52.22
N THR A 33 10.60 -11.51 51.68
CA THR A 33 9.61 -12.59 51.61
C THR A 33 9.04 -12.80 50.21
N ASN A 34 8.74 -11.73 49.48
CA ASN A 34 8.26 -11.77 48.10
C ASN A 34 9.44 -11.55 47.15
N TYR A 35 9.66 -12.51 46.26
CA TYR A 35 10.73 -12.47 45.27
C TYR A 35 10.18 -12.06 43.91
N ILE A 36 10.88 -11.14 43.26
CA ILE A 36 10.60 -10.59 41.95
C ILE A 36 11.76 -11.01 41.05
N GLU A 37 11.49 -11.69 39.96
CA GLU A 37 12.52 -12.02 38.98
C GLU A 37 13.20 -10.74 38.48
N LEU A 38 14.52 -10.73 38.50
CA LEU A 38 15.30 -9.74 37.78
C LEU A 38 15.10 -10.03 36.30
N ALA A 39 14.43 -9.09 35.63
CA ALA A 39 14.02 -9.26 34.25
C ALA A 39 15.24 -9.34 33.32
N ASN A 40 15.72 -10.53 33.02
CA ASN A 40 16.54 -10.79 31.84
C ASN A 40 15.59 -11.07 30.68
N GLN A 41 14.96 -10.02 30.13
CA GLN A 41 13.91 -10.13 29.10
C GLN A 41 14.40 -10.68 27.75
N GLY A 42 15.46 -11.50 27.71
CA GLY A 42 16.13 -11.89 26.46
C GLY A 42 16.83 -10.71 25.78
N LEU A 43 17.09 -9.62 26.52
CA LEU A 43 17.82 -8.44 26.03
C LEU A 43 19.32 -8.71 25.81
N ASP A 44 19.80 -9.90 26.23
CA ASP A 44 21.19 -10.36 26.18
C ASP A 44 21.42 -11.47 25.14
N THR A 45 20.41 -11.80 24.32
CA THR A 45 20.52 -12.83 23.26
C THR A 45 19.90 -12.32 21.95
N ASN A 46 20.23 -12.97 20.82
CA ASN A 46 19.60 -12.74 19.50
C ASN A 46 18.09 -13.11 19.47
N ASP A 47 17.44 -13.28 20.62
CA ASP A 47 16.05 -13.66 20.73
C ASP A 47 15.11 -12.48 20.50
N SER A 48 13.84 -12.78 20.21
CA SER A 48 12.77 -11.80 20.03
C SER A 48 12.05 -11.58 21.37
N PRO A 49 12.45 -10.59 22.18
CA PRO A 49 11.86 -10.36 23.49
C PRO A 49 10.37 -10.01 23.34
N THR A 50 9.51 -10.62 24.15
CA THR A 50 8.08 -10.30 24.21
C THR A 50 7.79 -9.45 25.45
N PHE A 51 7.06 -8.36 25.27
CA PHE A 51 6.63 -7.48 26.36
C PHE A 51 5.11 -7.54 26.44
N VAL A 52 4.57 -7.70 27.66
CA VAL A 52 3.12 -7.66 27.88
C VAL A 52 2.60 -6.24 27.66
N ASP A 53 3.32 -5.25 28.20
CA ASP A 53 3.10 -3.83 27.98
C ASP A 53 4.44 -3.13 27.71
N LEU A 54 4.45 -2.18 26.78
CA LEU A 54 5.61 -1.34 26.48
C LEU A 54 5.22 0.13 26.56
N ASN A 55 5.75 0.84 27.55
CA ASN A 55 5.58 2.29 27.70
C ASN A 55 6.93 3.00 27.48
N LEU A 56 7.04 3.76 26.39
CA LEU A 56 8.25 4.52 26.03
C LEU A 56 8.01 6.01 26.29
N THR A 57 8.74 6.57 27.25
CA THR A 57 8.66 8.02 27.58
C THR A 57 9.60 8.86 26.71
N GLY A 58 10.50 8.21 25.96
CA GLY A 58 11.41 8.84 25.01
C GLY A 58 11.13 8.40 23.56
N ASN A 59 12.11 8.62 22.68
CA ASN A 59 11.99 8.29 21.27
C ASN A 59 12.16 6.79 21.01
N ALA A 60 11.39 6.25 20.08
CA ALA A 60 11.62 4.93 19.49
C ALA A 60 12.25 5.10 18.09
N ASN A 61 13.33 4.38 17.80
CA ASN A 61 13.89 4.28 16.45
C ASN A 61 13.78 2.83 15.98
N ILE A 62 12.86 2.55 15.05
CA ILE A 62 12.58 1.21 14.55
C ILE A 62 13.05 1.16 13.11
N LEU A 63 14.15 0.45 12.86
CA LEU A 63 14.73 0.31 11.53
C LEU A 63 13.94 -0.66 10.64
N GLY A 64 13.21 -1.59 11.27
CA GLY A 64 12.34 -2.55 10.61
C GLY A 64 10.88 -2.10 10.51
N ASN A 65 10.01 -3.05 10.19
CA ASN A 65 8.58 -2.80 10.10
C ASN A 65 7.92 -2.79 11.48
N VAL A 66 6.82 -2.04 11.61
CA VAL A 66 5.93 -2.09 12.77
C VAL A 66 4.61 -2.72 12.35
N PHE A 67 4.22 -3.79 13.03
CA PHE A 67 2.90 -4.41 12.87
C PHE A 67 2.06 -4.16 14.13
N ILE A 68 0.86 -3.59 13.95
CA ILE A 68 -0.06 -3.28 15.05
C ILE A 68 -1.35 -4.06 14.81
N GLY A 69 -1.61 -5.06 15.66
CA GLY A 69 -2.85 -5.85 15.59
C GLY A 69 -4.09 -5.13 16.13
N GLY A 70 -3.89 -4.02 16.87
CA GLY A 70 -4.93 -3.18 17.45
C GLY A 70 -4.99 -1.79 16.82
N ASN A 71 -5.36 -0.78 17.63
CA ASN A 71 -5.47 0.61 17.18
C ASN A 71 -4.12 1.34 17.27
N LEU A 72 -3.87 2.23 16.31
CA LEU A 72 -2.77 3.20 16.34
C LEU A 72 -3.32 4.59 16.64
N ILE A 73 -2.84 5.21 17.71
CA ILE A 73 -3.16 6.60 18.07
C ILE A 73 -1.86 7.40 17.97
N LEU A 74 -1.87 8.45 17.15
CA LEU A 74 -0.72 9.33 16.93
C LEU A 74 -1.04 10.75 17.41
N GLY A 75 -0.23 11.26 18.32
CA GLY A 75 -0.44 12.56 18.95
C GLY A 75 -1.58 12.58 19.96
N ASN A 76 -1.55 13.60 20.82
CA ASN A 76 -2.55 13.94 21.84
C ASN A 76 -2.73 15.47 22.02
N GLN A 77 -2.01 16.29 21.25
CA GLN A 77 -2.10 17.75 21.23
C GLN A 77 -2.10 18.28 19.79
N ASP A 78 -2.54 19.52 19.59
CA ASP A 78 -2.59 20.19 18.28
C ASP A 78 -1.22 20.65 17.75
N THR A 79 -0.17 20.50 18.57
CA THR A 79 1.24 20.68 18.23
C THR A 79 1.91 19.42 17.68
N ASP A 80 1.28 18.26 17.79
CA ASP A 80 1.90 17.02 17.33
C ASP A 80 2.01 16.97 15.80
N THR A 81 3.05 16.28 15.33
CA THR A 81 3.35 16.16 13.92
C THR A 81 3.51 14.71 13.51
N VAL A 82 2.85 14.33 12.42
CA VAL A 82 3.11 13.08 11.71
C VAL A 82 3.74 13.45 10.36
N SER A 83 4.94 12.94 10.09
CA SER A 83 5.64 13.14 8.82
C SER A 83 5.65 11.83 8.02
N ILE A 84 5.03 11.84 6.84
CA ILE A 84 4.95 10.67 5.95
C ILE A 84 5.82 10.96 4.72
N GLY A 85 6.97 10.31 4.64
CA GLY A 85 7.90 10.40 3.50
C GLY A 85 7.80 9.22 2.52
N ALA A 86 6.90 8.28 2.78
CA ALA A 86 6.73 7.04 2.03
C ALA A 86 5.40 7.00 1.27
N ASP A 87 5.29 6.08 0.31
CA ASP A 87 4.06 5.83 -0.44
C ASP A 87 3.00 5.13 0.42
N LEU A 88 1.73 5.51 0.24
CA LEU A 88 0.58 4.80 0.79
C LEU A 88 0.07 3.78 -0.24
N ILE A 89 0.29 2.50 0.02
CA ILE A 89 -0.14 1.39 -0.84
C ILE A 89 -1.53 0.83 -0.48
N SER A 90 -2.30 1.58 0.31
CA SER A 90 -3.61 1.18 0.83
C SER A 90 -4.59 2.36 0.87
N ASN A 91 -5.86 2.07 1.18
CA ASN A 91 -6.89 3.09 1.31
C ASN A 91 -6.84 3.76 2.69
N VAL A 92 -7.12 5.06 2.75
CA VAL A 92 -7.42 5.77 4.00
C VAL A 92 -8.93 5.88 4.12
N ILE A 93 -9.53 5.13 5.06
CA ILE A 93 -10.99 5.00 5.18
C ILE A 93 -11.40 5.48 6.59
N PRO A 94 -12.29 6.49 6.71
CA PRO A 94 -12.83 6.90 8.00
C PRO A 94 -13.82 5.85 8.56
N ASP A 95 -13.91 5.73 9.88
CA ASP A 95 -14.84 4.80 10.55
C ASP A 95 -16.32 5.24 10.48
N ALA A 96 -16.55 6.54 10.30
CA ALA A 96 -17.86 7.17 10.24
C ALA A 96 -18.00 8.09 9.01
N SER A 97 -19.12 7.94 8.31
CA SER A 97 -19.46 8.78 7.15
C SER A 97 -19.68 10.24 7.56
N ASN A 98 -19.23 11.19 6.73
CA ASN A 98 -19.41 12.64 6.91
C ASN A 98 -18.96 13.21 8.26
N THR A 99 -17.99 12.59 8.93
CA THR A 99 -17.58 12.95 10.30
C THR A 99 -16.21 13.66 10.36
N TYR A 100 -15.25 13.25 9.53
CA TYR A 100 -13.86 13.73 9.60
C TYR A 100 -13.51 14.68 8.45
N TYR A 101 -12.61 15.61 8.75
CA TYR A 101 -12.07 16.57 7.77
C TYR A 101 -10.71 16.13 7.23
N LEU A 102 -10.45 16.42 5.95
CA LEU A 102 -9.11 16.37 5.35
C LEU A 102 -8.54 17.80 5.26
N GLY A 103 -7.94 18.26 6.35
CA GLY A 103 -7.48 19.64 6.52
C GLY A 103 -8.51 20.56 7.17
N LEU A 104 -8.09 21.78 7.53
CA LEU A 104 -8.92 22.83 8.14
C LEU A 104 -8.78 24.13 7.34
N SER A 105 -9.67 25.12 7.55
CA SER A 105 -9.61 26.41 6.85
C SER A 105 -8.31 27.19 7.06
N THR A 106 -7.62 26.96 8.18
CA THR A 106 -6.32 27.55 8.53
C THR A 106 -5.13 26.63 8.24
N LYS A 107 -5.38 25.35 7.92
CA LYS A 107 -4.36 24.31 7.69
C LYS A 107 -4.80 23.43 6.50
N THR A 108 -4.58 23.93 5.28
CA THR A 108 -4.99 23.28 4.04
C THR A 108 -3.84 22.55 3.36
N TRP A 109 -4.15 21.50 2.62
CA TRP A 109 -3.22 20.93 1.64
C TRP A 109 -2.92 21.95 0.55
N ARG A 110 -1.67 21.99 0.09
CA ARG A 110 -1.25 22.89 -0.99
C ARG A 110 -1.95 22.53 -2.31
N GLU A 111 -2.06 21.24 -2.62
CA GLU A 111 -2.69 20.71 -3.82
C GLU A 111 -3.14 19.25 -3.60
N LEU A 112 -4.25 18.86 -4.21
CA LEU A 112 -4.73 17.48 -4.24
C LEU A 112 -4.55 16.91 -5.65
N HIS A 113 -3.61 15.98 -5.80
CA HIS A 113 -3.43 15.21 -7.04
C HIS A 113 -4.21 13.89 -6.93
N ALA A 114 -5.37 13.83 -7.57
CA ALA A 114 -6.20 12.63 -7.59
C ALA A 114 -6.73 12.39 -9.01
N HIS A 115 -6.83 11.13 -9.42
CA HIS A 115 -7.45 10.77 -10.70
C HIS A 115 -8.95 11.09 -10.71
N HIS A 116 -9.61 10.93 -9.57
CA HIS A 116 -11.03 11.21 -9.41
C HIS A 116 -11.30 11.74 -8.01
N VAL A 117 -12.09 12.82 -7.94
CA VAL A 117 -12.57 13.40 -6.69
C VAL A 117 -14.09 13.34 -6.73
N SER A 118 -14.68 12.59 -5.79
CA SER A 118 -16.13 12.53 -5.61
C SER A 118 -16.50 13.28 -4.34
N THR A 119 -17.34 14.31 -4.46
CA THR A 119 -17.86 15.07 -3.33
C THR A 119 -19.37 14.92 -3.29
N ASN A 120 -19.93 14.57 -2.13
CA ASN A 120 -21.36 14.65 -1.91
C ASN A 120 -21.67 15.93 -1.13
N VAL A 121 -22.34 16.87 -1.79
CA VAL A 121 -22.77 18.12 -1.17
C VAL A 121 -24.10 17.86 -0.47
N ILE A 122 -24.05 17.46 0.79
CA ILE A 122 -25.25 17.23 1.61
C ILE A 122 -25.77 18.58 2.10
N ALA A 123 -27.07 18.80 1.96
CA ALA A 123 -27.79 20.01 2.36
C ALA A 123 -27.66 20.30 3.86
N SER A 124 -26.58 20.97 4.24
CA SER A 124 -26.38 21.75 5.46
C SER A 124 -25.98 23.17 4.98
N PRO A 125 -26.21 24.27 5.74
CA PRO A 125 -26.36 25.63 5.18
C PRO A 125 -25.18 26.22 4.39
N ALA A 126 -24.06 25.51 4.28
CA ALA A 126 -22.85 25.89 3.55
C ALA A 126 -22.38 24.84 2.52
N GLY A 127 -23.19 23.81 2.21
CA GLY A 127 -22.84 22.79 1.24
C GLY A 127 -22.85 23.34 -0.19
N ASN A 128 -21.75 23.95 -0.63
CA ASN A 128 -21.47 24.31 -2.02
C ASN A 128 -20.03 23.91 -2.34
N VAL A 129 -19.78 23.39 -3.55
CA VAL A 129 -18.42 23.36 -4.09
C VAL A 129 -18.10 24.77 -4.57
N ASN A 130 -17.30 25.52 -3.79
CA ASN A 130 -16.88 26.87 -4.17
C ASN A 130 -15.58 26.80 -4.98
N ILE A 131 -15.63 27.25 -6.24
CA ILE A 131 -14.46 27.33 -7.12
C ILE A 131 -14.15 28.81 -7.31
N ILE A 132 -13.05 29.28 -6.71
CA ILE A 132 -12.70 30.71 -6.63
C ILE A 132 -12.23 31.26 -7.98
N ASN A 133 -11.79 30.40 -8.89
CA ASN A 133 -11.31 30.78 -10.22
C ASN A 133 -12.14 30.12 -11.32
N ASN A 134 -11.53 29.22 -12.10
CA ASN A 134 -12.14 28.60 -13.25
C ASN A 134 -12.44 27.13 -12.95
N LEU A 135 -13.62 26.67 -13.38
CA LEU A 135 -13.93 25.26 -13.54
C LEU A 135 -13.70 24.88 -15.00
N ASN A 136 -12.76 23.97 -15.26
CA ASN A 136 -12.56 23.39 -16.58
C ASN A 136 -13.20 21.99 -16.63
N VAL A 137 -14.16 21.78 -17.52
CA VAL A 137 -14.83 20.48 -17.71
C VAL A 137 -14.51 19.98 -19.12
N ASN A 138 -13.68 18.96 -19.22
CA ASN A 138 -13.40 18.27 -20.47
C ASN A 138 -14.45 17.17 -20.67
N GLY A 139 -15.65 17.57 -21.09
CA GLY A 139 -16.82 16.69 -21.21
C GLY A 139 -18.13 17.46 -21.06
N THR A 140 -19.18 16.75 -20.65
CA THR A 140 -20.52 17.33 -20.47
C THR A 140 -20.75 17.71 -19.02
N ALA A 141 -21.22 18.94 -18.77
CA ALA A 141 -21.72 19.37 -17.46
C ALA A 141 -23.26 19.40 -17.48
N ASN A 142 -23.89 18.70 -16.53
CA ASN A 142 -25.33 18.81 -16.28
C ASN A 142 -25.57 19.90 -15.24
N ILE A 143 -26.11 21.04 -15.66
CA ILE A 143 -26.39 22.19 -14.77
C ILE A 143 -27.91 22.29 -14.60
N SER A 144 -28.42 21.97 -13.41
CA SER A 144 -29.85 22.00 -13.11
C SER A 144 -30.40 23.42 -12.97
N SER A 145 -29.57 24.34 -12.48
CA SER A 145 -29.86 25.77 -12.43
C SER A 145 -28.58 26.58 -12.56
N LEU A 146 -28.66 27.67 -13.32
CA LEU A 146 -27.58 28.65 -13.44
C LEU A 146 -28.15 29.99 -13.01
N SER A 147 -27.79 30.42 -11.80
CA SER A 147 -28.16 31.74 -11.30
C SER A 147 -27.19 32.77 -11.86
N THR A 148 -27.74 33.83 -12.42
CA THR A 148 -26.96 35.01 -12.79
C THR A 148 -27.66 36.22 -12.18
N ASN A 149 -26.90 37.28 -11.88
CA ASN A 149 -27.43 38.50 -11.27
C ASN A 149 -28.30 39.28 -12.27
N ASN A 150 -29.54 38.82 -12.50
CA ASN A 150 -30.50 39.29 -13.50
C ASN A 150 -30.07 39.11 -14.97
N GLY A 151 -28.99 38.38 -15.25
CA GLY A 151 -28.53 38.13 -16.62
C GLY A 151 -29.35 37.05 -17.34
N VAL A 152 -29.49 37.18 -18.65
CA VAL A 152 -30.01 36.11 -19.49
C VAL A 152 -28.84 35.32 -20.05
N VAL A 153 -28.84 34.01 -19.84
CA VAL A 153 -27.81 33.10 -20.36
C VAL A 153 -28.21 32.60 -21.74
N PHE A 154 -27.28 32.67 -22.69
CA PHE A 154 -27.44 32.12 -24.03
C PHE A 154 -26.16 31.40 -24.47
N ALA A 155 -26.31 30.40 -25.35
CA ALA A 155 -25.18 29.80 -26.02
C ALA A 155 -24.72 30.72 -27.16
N THR A 156 -23.43 31.06 -27.16
CA THR A 156 -22.77 31.72 -28.29
C THR A 156 -22.62 30.75 -29.46
N ASN A 157 -22.24 31.26 -30.64
CA ASN A 157 -21.95 30.43 -31.82
C ASN A 157 -20.81 29.42 -31.61
N SER A 158 -19.91 29.68 -30.66
CA SER A 158 -18.87 28.75 -30.23
C SER A 158 -19.35 27.76 -29.15
N GLY A 159 -20.67 27.70 -28.89
CA GLY A 159 -21.27 26.82 -27.89
C GLY A 159 -21.01 27.22 -26.43
N ARG A 160 -20.34 28.35 -26.18
CA ARG A 160 -20.06 28.83 -24.82
C ARG A 160 -21.31 29.51 -24.27
N LEU A 161 -21.72 29.15 -23.06
CA LEU A 161 -22.73 29.91 -22.31
C LEU A 161 -22.16 31.28 -21.95
N ASN A 162 -22.93 32.33 -22.20
CA ASN A 162 -22.53 33.71 -21.92
C ASN A 162 -23.75 34.54 -21.48
N THR A 163 -23.50 35.67 -20.83
CA THR A 163 -24.50 36.69 -20.50
C THR A 163 -24.15 38.01 -21.17
N ASN A 164 -25.13 38.92 -21.25
CA ASN A 164 -24.92 40.27 -21.73
C ASN A 164 -25.65 41.24 -20.79
N SER A 165 -24.97 42.30 -20.35
CA SER A 165 -25.55 43.31 -19.45
C SER A 165 -26.77 44.04 -20.04
N ASN A 166 -26.92 44.02 -21.36
CA ASN A 166 -28.05 44.64 -22.04
C ASN A 166 -29.29 43.73 -22.06
N PHE A 167 -29.16 42.44 -21.76
CA PHE A 167 -30.29 41.50 -21.68
C PHE A 167 -30.49 41.08 -20.24
N THR A 168 -31.48 41.69 -19.58
CA THR A 168 -31.78 41.42 -18.18
C THR A 168 -33.18 40.85 -18.00
N TRP A 169 -33.31 39.91 -17.05
CA TRP A 169 -34.59 39.36 -16.62
C TRP A 169 -34.80 39.66 -15.14
N ASN A 170 -35.93 40.27 -14.79
CA ASN A 170 -36.27 40.65 -13.41
C ASN A 170 -37.30 39.71 -12.75
N GLY A 171 -37.61 38.57 -13.38
CA GLY A 171 -38.65 37.64 -12.92
C GLY A 171 -39.97 37.73 -13.68
N PHE A 172 -40.24 38.86 -14.36
CA PHE A 172 -41.52 39.09 -15.05
C PHE A 172 -41.38 39.62 -16.48
N SER A 173 -40.29 40.32 -16.76
CA SER A 173 -40.06 40.96 -18.06
C SER A 173 -38.62 40.77 -18.50
N LEU A 174 -38.45 40.45 -19.80
CA LEU A 174 -37.18 40.52 -20.49
C LEU A 174 -36.96 41.97 -20.94
N SER A 175 -35.89 42.60 -20.43
CA SER A 175 -35.48 43.94 -20.82
C SER A 175 -34.24 43.88 -21.70
N VAL A 176 -34.29 44.60 -22.82
CA VAL A 176 -33.16 44.75 -23.76
C VAL A 176 -32.75 46.22 -23.79
N ASN A 177 -31.64 46.56 -23.15
CA ASN A 177 -31.06 47.91 -23.15
C ASN A 177 -30.10 48.07 -24.35
N GLY A 178 -30.68 48.19 -25.55
CA GLY A 178 -29.93 48.33 -26.79
C GLY A 178 -30.77 47.93 -28.01
N ASN A 179 -30.13 47.84 -29.17
CA ASN A 179 -30.82 47.43 -30.39
C ASN A 179 -31.12 45.93 -30.35
N PHE A 180 -32.41 45.58 -30.48
CA PHE A 180 -32.89 44.20 -30.59
C PHE A 180 -33.25 43.91 -32.06
N ASP A 181 -32.41 43.16 -32.77
CA ASP A 181 -32.69 42.70 -34.14
C ASP A 181 -33.47 41.38 -34.10
N ALA A 182 -34.79 41.50 -34.08
CA ALA A 182 -35.69 40.36 -33.95
C ALA A 182 -36.39 40.07 -35.27
N ARG A 183 -36.06 38.92 -35.88
CA ARG A 183 -36.69 38.46 -37.12
C ARG A 183 -37.96 37.64 -36.92
N TYR A 184 -38.18 37.09 -35.72
CA TYR A 184 -39.32 36.23 -35.38
C TYR A 184 -39.73 36.42 -33.90
N ILE A 185 -40.54 37.44 -33.61
CA ILE A 185 -41.21 37.57 -32.31
C ILE A 185 -42.62 37.01 -32.47
N ASP A 186 -42.94 35.96 -31.71
CA ASP A 186 -44.32 35.46 -31.57
C ASP A 186 -44.89 36.00 -30.25
N VAL A 187 -46.06 36.65 -30.30
CA VAL A 187 -46.64 37.36 -29.14
C VAL A 187 -48.01 36.77 -28.82
N VAL A 188 -48.07 36.03 -27.72
CA VAL A 188 -49.33 35.52 -27.19
C VAL A 188 -50.03 36.64 -26.41
N ASN A 189 -51.26 36.97 -26.79
CA ASN A 189 -52.09 38.06 -26.26
C ASN A 189 -51.71 39.49 -26.67
N GLY A 190 -51.22 39.64 -27.91
CA GLY A 190 -51.16 40.93 -28.60
C GLY A 190 -49.86 41.70 -28.38
N PHE A 191 -49.26 42.17 -29.48
CA PHE A 191 -48.10 43.04 -29.48
C PHE A 191 -48.57 44.50 -29.48
N ASN A 192 -48.54 45.16 -28.32
CA ASN A 192 -49.00 46.53 -28.20
C ASN A 192 -47.89 47.50 -28.60
N LEU A 193 -47.87 47.86 -29.88
CA LEU A 193 -46.97 48.88 -30.43
C LEU A 193 -47.63 50.26 -30.34
N ASN A 194 -47.28 51.03 -29.31
CA ASN A 194 -47.81 52.37 -29.12
C ASN A 194 -47.08 53.38 -30.03
N PHE A 195 -47.67 53.72 -31.18
CA PHE A 195 -47.19 54.79 -32.06
C PHE A 195 -48.01 56.07 -31.85
N ALA A 196 -47.35 57.20 -31.65
CA ALA A 196 -47.94 58.44 -31.14
C ALA A 196 -48.95 59.17 -32.06
N SER A 197 -49.30 58.66 -33.25
CA SER A 197 -50.18 59.34 -34.22
C SER A 197 -51.36 58.47 -34.72
N PRO A 198 -52.62 58.96 -34.74
CA PRO A 198 -53.79 58.20 -35.20
C PRO A 198 -53.77 57.82 -36.70
N ASN A 199 -54.42 56.70 -37.05
CA ASN A 199 -54.75 56.26 -38.42
C ASN A 199 -53.58 55.95 -39.39
N SER A 200 -52.36 55.84 -38.88
CA SER A 200 -51.22 55.43 -39.71
C SER A 200 -51.09 53.91 -39.74
N ILE A 201 -50.91 53.30 -40.91
CA ILE A 201 -50.57 51.87 -41.00
C ILE A 201 -49.06 51.73 -40.83
N PRO A 202 -48.57 50.99 -39.82
CA PRO A 202 -47.16 50.70 -39.71
C PRO A 202 -46.74 49.74 -40.81
N TYR A 203 -45.64 50.07 -41.48
CA TYR A 203 -45.00 49.19 -42.43
C TYR A 203 -43.49 49.25 -42.23
N LEU A 204 -42.82 48.19 -42.63
CA LEU A 204 -41.36 48.16 -42.62
C LEU A 204 -40.89 49.02 -43.79
N ASN A 205 -40.13 50.10 -43.52
CA ASN A 205 -39.45 50.79 -44.61
C ASN A 205 -38.38 49.87 -45.24
N SER A 206 -37.69 50.38 -46.24
CA SER A 206 -36.60 49.66 -46.91
C SER A 206 -35.47 49.26 -45.95
N THR A 207 -35.26 49.96 -44.84
CA THR A 207 -34.28 49.61 -43.80
C THR A 207 -34.85 48.65 -42.74
N ARG A 208 -36.09 48.18 -42.92
CA ARG A 208 -36.83 47.29 -42.01
C ARG A 208 -37.04 47.87 -40.63
N TYR A 209 -37.00 49.19 -40.50
CA TYR A 209 -37.57 49.83 -39.33
C TYR A 209 -39.07 49.89 -39.52
N LEU A 210 -39.80 49.51 -38.47
CA LEU A 210 -41.23 49.71 -38.45
C LEU A 210 -41.47 51.21 -38.34
N VAL A 211 -41.89 51.78 -39.45
CA VAL A 211 -42.21 53.20 -39.57
C VAL A 211 -43.66 53.32 -39.98
N SER A 212 -44.20 54.52 -39.91
CA SER A 212 -45.45 54.86 -40.54
C SER A 212 -45.24 56.04 -41.47
N THR A 213 -46.11 56.19 -42.49
CA THR A 213 -46.11 57.39 -43.32
C THR A 213 -47.52 57.89 -43.56
N SER A 214 -47.60 59.15 -43.98
CA SER A 214 -48.81 59.76 -44.49
C SER A 214 -49.17 59.32 -45.92
N ASN A 215 -48.29 58.62 -46.63
CA ASN A 215 -48.48 58.32 -48.06
C ASN A 215 -49.21 56.99 -48.31
N LEU A 216 -49.37 56.17 -47.27
CA LEU A 216 -50.19 54.97 -47.27
C LEU A 216 -51.04 54.98 -46.00
N THR A 217 -52.29 55.38 -46.15
CA THR A 217 -53.21 55.57 -45.02
C THR A 217 -54.45 54.71 -45.16
N TYR A 218 -55.02 54.31 -44.03
CA TYR A 218 -56.31 53.63 -43.98
C TYR A 218 -57.20 54.28 -42.94
N ASN A 219 -58.33 54.80 -43.41
CA ASN A 219 -59.30 55.52 -42.59
C ASN A 219 -60.50 54.65 -42.18
N GLY A 220 -60.45 53.34 -42.44
CA GLY A 220 -61.52 52.38 -42.13
C GLY A 220 -62.35 51.93 -43.32
N THR A 221 -62.32 52.63 -44.46
CA THR A 221 -63.08 52.26 -45.67
C THR A 221 -62.28 52.35 -46.98
N THR A 222 -61.21 53.14 -47.03
CA THR A 222 -60.38 53.31 -48.24
C THR A 222 -58.90 53.12 -47.89
N LEU A 223 -58.20 52.29 -48.68
CA LEU A 223 -56.74 52.22 -48.68
C LEU A 223 -56.22 53.23 -49.71
N GLU A 224 -55.61 54.31 -49.25
CA GLU A 224 -55.15 55.40 -50.12
C GLU A 224 -53.62 55.39 -50.22
N LEU A 225 -53.10 55.34 -51.47
CA LEU A 225 -51.68 55.50 -51.78
C LEU A 225 -51.51 56.77 -52.62
N ILE A 226 -50.88 57.79 -52.03
CA ILE A 226 -50.69 59.09 -52.69
C ILE A 226 -49.38 59.10 -53.52
N GLY A 227 -48.55 58.06 -53.38
CA GLY A 227 -47.34 57.81 -54.18
C GLY A 227 -47.49 56.70 -55.22
N GLY A 228 -46.41 56.37 -55.94
CA GLY A 228 -46.41 55.27 -56.91
C GLY A 228 -46.55 53.89 -56.25
N LEU A 229 -47.36 53.02 -56.86
CA LEU A 229 -47.66 51.65 -56.40
C LEU A 229 -46.80 50.64 -57.16
N ASN A 230 -46.15 49.72 -56.45
CA ASN A 230 -45.43 48.61 -57.08
C ASN A 230 -45.90 47.32 -56.42
N VAL A 231 -46.56 46.43 -57.18
CA VAL A 231 -47.21 45.23 -56.64
C VAL A 231 -46.63 44.01 -57.33
N THR A 232 -45.93 43.19 -56.56
CA THR A 232 -45.11 42.07 -57.05
C THR A 232 -45.68 40.70 -56.72
N GLY A 233 -46.73 40.64 -55.90
CA GLY A 233 -47.64 39.50 -55.89
C GLY A 233 -48.62 39.57 -57.07
N TRP A 234 -49.51 38.58 -57.23
CA TRP A 234 -50.64 38.76 -58.13
C TRP A 234 -51.47 39.91 -57.59
N LEU A 235 -51.25 41.07 -58.17
CA LEU A 235 -52.25 42.10 -58.11
C LEU A 235 -53.40 41.56 -58.93
N SER A 236 -54.37 40.94 -58.24
CA SER A 236 -55.61 40.52 -58.84
C SER A 236 -56.44 41.78 -59.12
N LEU A 237 -56.02 42.53 -60.13
CA LEU A 237 -56.89 43.51 -60.77
C LEU A 237 -57.84 42.73 -61.63
N SER A 238 -59.10 43.14 -61.65
CA SER A 238 -60.01 42.62 -62.65
C SER A 238 -59.50 42.88 -64.08
N GLU A 239 -58.61 43.86 -64.35
CA GLU A 239 -58.05 44.18 -65.71
C GLU A 239 -56.62 44.85 -65.72
N LEU A 240 -55.69 44.48 -66.67
CA LEU A 240 -54.28 44.99 -66.87
C LEU A 240 -53.72 44.85 -68.35
N ASN A 241 -52.74 45.65 -68.84
CA ASN A 241 -52.22 45.67 -70.26
C ASN A 241 -50.66 45.50 -70.43
N THR A 242 -50.09 44.56 -71.27
CA THR A 242 -48.64 44.12 -71.25
C THR A 242 -47.95 43.55 -72.56
N GLY A 243 -46.97 44.22 -73.21
CA GLY A 243 -46.35 43.76 -74.49
C GLY A 243 -44.93 43.14 -74.52
N ASN A 244 -44.05 43.37 -73.53
CA ASN A 244 -42.60 43.02 -73.58
C ASN A 244 -42.18 41.69 -72.89
N VAL A 245 -43.14 40.89 -72.40
CA VAL A 245 -42.88 39.82 -71.42
C VAL A 245 -42.39 38.51 -72.05
N ALA A 246 -42.76 38.20 -73.31
CA ALA A 246 -42.54 36.87 -73.91
C ALA A 246 -41.06 36.54 -74.24
N SER A 247 -40.26 37.50 -74.72
CA SER A 247 -38.85 37.28 -75.11
C SER A 247 -37.95 36.95 -73.91
N ASN A 248 -38.17 37.61 -72.78
CA ASN A 248 -37.37 37.42 -71.57
C ASN A 248 -37.57 36.02 -70.97
N ILE A 249 -38.74 35.42 -71.17
CA ILE A 249 -39.05 34.05 -70.70
C ILE A 249 -38.18 33.00 -71.41
N GLY A 250 -37.89 33.17 -72.70
CA GLY A 250 -37.07 32.22 -73.47
C GLY A 250 -35.62 32.12 -73.00
N ASN A 251 -34.97 33.25 -72.73
CA ASN A 251 -33.60 33.29 -72.23
C ASN A 251 -33.48 32.73 -70.81
N ILE A 252 -34.48 32.97 -69.96
CA ILE A 252 -34.55 32.41 -68.61
C ILE A 252 -34.60 30.88 -68.67
N ASN A 253 -35.40 30.30 -69.57
CA ASN A 253 -35.50 28.85 -69.69
C ASN A 253 -34.17 28.17 -70.05
N ALA A 254 -33.39 28.73 -70.98
CA ALA A 254 -32.08 28.17 -71.36
C ALA A 254 -31.07 28.21 -70.19
N TRP A 255 -31.04 29.32 -69.44
CA TRP A 255 -30.18 29.45 -68.25
C TRP A 255 -30.58 28.48 -67.14
N VAL A 256 -31.89 28.25 -66.93
CA VAL A 256 -32.39 27.26 -65.97
C VAL A 256 -31.94 25.85 -66.35
N SER A 257 -32.00 25.48 -67.64
CA SER A 257 -31.53 24.17 -68.09
C SER A 257 -30.03 23.95 -67.83
N SER A 258 -29.17 24.93 -68.13
CA SER A 258 -27.72 24.81 -67.85
C SER A 258 -27.40 24.66 -66.37
N ASN A 259 -28.09 25.42 -65.50
CA ASN A 259 -27.89 25.27 -64.06
C ASN A 259 -28.42 23.93 -63.52
N SER A 260 -29.50 23.40 -64.09
CA SER A 260 -29.99 22.07 -63.74
C SER A 260 -28.95 20.98 -64.02
N SER A 261 -28.19 21.08 -65.12
CA SER A 261 -27.10 20.15 -65.42
C SER A 261 -25.91 20.31 -64.46
N ASN A 262 -25.54 21.54 -64.10
CA ASN A 262 -24.48 21.79 -63.11
C ASN A 262 -24.84 21.23 -61.73
N ILE A 263 -26.11 21.38 -61.32
CA ILE A 263 -26.64 20.78 -60.09
C ILE A 263 -26.58 19.25 -60.16
N GLY A 264 -26.91 18.66 -61.32
CA GLY A 264 -26.76 17.22 -61.55
C GLY A 264 -25.32 16.73 -61.33
N ASN A 265 -24.34 17.42 -61.91
CA ASN A 265 -22.92 17.10 -61.73
C ASN A 265 -22.47 17.24 -60.28
N LEU A 266 -22.92 18.30 -59.58
CA LEU A 266 -22.63 18.51 -58.17
C LEU A 266 -23.23 17.40 -57.30
N ASN A 267 -24.47 16.98 -57.58
CA ASN A 267 -25.11 15.87 -56.89
C ASN A 267 -24.32 14.56 -57.07
N SER A 268 -23.87 14.26 -58.30
CA SER A 268 -23.01 13.09 -58.54
C SER A 268 -21.69 13.16 -57.75
N TRP A 269 -21.05 14.33 -57.70
CA TRP A 269 -19.84 14.53 -56.91
C TRP A 269 -20.08 14.35 -55.40
N VAL A 270 -21.18 14.89 -54.88
CA VAL A 270 -21.60 14.70 -53.48
C VAL A 270 -21.85 13.23 -53.18
N SER A 271 -22.53 12.50 -54.08
CA SER A 271 -22.75 11.06 -53.92
C SER A 271 -21.43 10.28 -53.88
N SER A 272 -20.46 10.58 -54.76
CA SER A 272 -19.14 9.94 -54.73
C SER A 272 -18.37 10.21 -53.44
N ASN A 273 -18.41 11.44 -52.93
CA ASN A 273 -17.78 11.77 -51.65
C ASN A 273 -18.49 11.11 -50.46
N SER A 274 -19.82 10.97 -50.50
CA SER A 274 -20.57 10.23 -49.49
C SER A 274 -20.15 8.76 -49.46
N SER A 275 -19.92 8.14 -50.62
CA SER A 275 -19.38 6.77 -50.69
C SER A 275 -17.95 6.68 -50.15
N ASN A 276 -17.08 7.65 -50.47
CA ASN A 276 -15.71 7.69 -49.92
C ASN A 276 -15.70 7.84 -48.39
N ILE A 277 -16.58 8.66 -47.83
CA ILE A 277 -16.78 8.79 -46.38
C ILE A 277 -17.27 7.47 -45.78
N GLY A 278 -18.20 6.79 -46.45
CA GLY A 278 -18.65 5.44 -46.05
C GLY A 278 -17.49 4.44 -45.97
N ASN A 279 -16.61 4.42 -46.97
CA ASN A 279 -15.42 3.56 -46.98
C ASN A 279 -14.44 3.92 -45.84
N LEU A 280 -14.21 5.21 -45.58
CA LEU A 280 -13.35 5.65 -44.48
C LEU A 280 -13.93 5.26 -43.11
N ASN A 281 -15.25 5.41 -42.92
CA ASN A 281 -15.93 4.99 -41.70
C ASN A 281 -15.82 3.48 -41.46
N ALA A 282 -15.92 2.68 -42.52
CA ALA A 282 -15.72 1.22 -42.44
C ALA A 282 -14.27 0.89 -42.04
N TRP A 283 -13.28 1.55 -42.64
CA TRP A 283 -11.87 1.38 -42.30
C TRP A 283 -11.56 1.76 -40.85
N THR A 284 -12.10 2.88 -40.36
CA THR A 284 -11.94 3.31 -38.96
C THR A 284 -12.56 2.30 -38.00
N SER A 285 -13.74 1.78 -38.32
CA SER A 285 -14.41 0.74 -37.52
C SER A 285 -13.56 -0.53 -37.43
N SER A 286 -12.98 -0.99 -38.54
CA SER A 286 -12.09 -2.16 -38.55
C SER A 286 -10.83 -1.95 -37.70
N ASN A 287 -10.19 -0.77 -37.80
CA ASN A 287 -9.03 -0.47 -36.97
C ASN A 287 -9.37 -0.34 -35.48
N SER A 288 -10.54 0.23 -35.15
CA SER A 288 -11.01 0.29 -33.76
C SER A 288 -11.20 -1.11 -33.16
N SER A 289 -11.74 -2.05 -33.95
CA SER A 289 -11.85 -3.46 -33.53
C SER A 289 -10.48 -4.12 -33.37
N ASN A 290 -9.53 -3.87 -34.28
CA ASN A 290 -8.17 -4.39 -34.17
C ASN A 290 -7.43 -3.85 -32.94
N ILE A 291 -7.59 -2.56 -32.63
CA ILE A 291 -7.05 -1.94 -31.42
C ILE A 291 -7.71 -2.55 -30.17
N GLY A 292 -9.03 -2.78 -30.19
CA GLY A 292 -9.73 -3.48 -29.10
C GLY A 292 -9.16 -4.88 -28.85
N ASN A 293 -8.93 -5.66 -29.92
CA ASN A 293 -8.32 -6.98 -29.84
C ASN A 293 -6.88 -6.91 -29.31
N LEU A 294 -6.08 -5.95 -29.77
CA LEU A 294 -4.71 -5.76 -29.30
C LEU A 294 -4.67 -5.35 -27.83
N ASN A 295 -5.52 -4.42 -27.41
CA ASN A 295 -5.64 -4.01 -26.01
C ASN A 295 -6.05 -5.19 -25.11
N SER A 296 -6.99 -6.03 -25.56
CA SER A 296 -7.36 -7.26 -24.84
C SER A 296 -6.19 -8.25 -24.78
N TRP A 297 -5.39 -8.37 -25.84
CA TRP A 297 -4.22 -9.24 -25.86
C TRP A 297 -3.12 -8.75 -24.91
N VAL A 298 -2.81 -7.44 -24.91
CA VAL A 298 -1.82 -6.82 -24.01
C VAL A 298 -2.24 -6.98 -22.55
N GLY A 299 -3.50 -6.69 -22.22
CA GLY A 299 -4.01 -6.83 -20.85
C GLY A 299 -3.99 -8.27 -20.33
N ASN A 300 -4.10 -9.26 -21.21
CA ASN A 300 -4.04 -10.67 -20.84
C ASN A 300 -2.61 -11.23 -20.78
N ASN A 301 -1.64 -10.66 -21.51
CA ASN A 301 -0.33 -11.30 -21.70
C ASN A 301 0.89 -10.49 -21.20
N ILE A 302 0.77 -9.18 -21.00
CA ILE A 302 1.93 -8.31 -20.74
C ILE A 302 1.79 -7.55 -19.41
N ASP A 303 0.59 -7.11 -19.04
CA ASP A 303 0.38 -6.18 -17.92
C ASP A 303 -0.07 -6.86 -16.60
N GLN A 304 0.15 -8.17 -16.48
CA GLN A 304 0.09 -8.86 -15.20
C GLN A 304 1.53 -8.96 -14.66
N PRO A 305 1.85 -8.55 -13.42
CA PRO A 305 3.01 -9.16 -12.75
C PRO A 305 2.81 -10.68 -12.89
N VAL A 306 3.86 -11.48 -13.11
CA VAL A 306 3.77 -12.94 -13.23
C VAL A 306 3.05 -13.51 -12.00
N LYS A 307 1.72 -13.54 -12.03
CA LYS A 307 0.82 -13.72 -10.89
C LYS A 307 -0.35 -14.57 -11.35
N SER A 308 -0.03 -15.73 -11.93
CA SER A 308 -1.00 -16.79 -12.21
C SER A 308 -0.35 -18.06 -12.76
N ILE A 309 0.83 -18.42 -12.25
CA ILE A 309 1.12 -19.85 -12.08
C ILE A 309 1.24 -20.02 -10.57
N SER A 310 0.34 -20.79 -9.97
CA SER A 310 0.35 -21.11 -8.53
C SER A 310 1.65 -21.79 -8.07
N THR A 311 2.49 -22.19 -9.02
CA THR A 311 3.80 -22.83 -8.87
C THR A 311 4.74 -22.43 -10.02
N PRO A 312 5.33 -21.22 -10.05
CA PRO A 312 6.26 -20.85 -11.13
C PRO A 312 7.43 -21.83 -11.17
N THR A 313 7.69 -22.41 -12.35
CA THR A 313 8.84 -23.29 -12.58
C THR A 313 9.98 -22.45 -13.18
N PHE A 314 11.05 -22.24 -12.42
CA PHE A 314 12.22 -21.51 -12.91
C PHE A 314 13.25 -22.48 -13.47
N ASN A 315 13.34 -22.58 -14.80
CA ASN A 315 14.42 -23.35 -15.44
C ASN A 315 15.68 -22.47 -15.54
N GLY A 316 16.67 -22.72 -14.66
CA GLY A 316 17.93 -21.98 -14.65
C GLY A 316 17.87 -20.62 -13.94
N LEU A 317 17.12 -20.53 -12.83
CA LEU A 317 17.09 -19.32 -11.98
C LEU A 317 18.51 -18.90 -11.58
N LYS A 318 18.93 -17.71 -12.01
CA LYS A 318 20.14 -17.04 -11.54
C LYS A 318 19.72 -15.81 -10.77
N VAL A 319 20.04 -15.77 -9.47
CA VAL A 319 19.79 -14.61 -8.61
C VAL A 319 21.10 -13.85 -8.46
N THR A 320 21.09 -12.56 -8.78
CA THR A 320 22.28 -11.68 -8.67
C THR A 320 22.23 -10.79 -7.42
N ASP A 321 21.20 -10.96 -6.60
CA ASP A 321 20.93 -10.18 -5.39
C ASP A 321 20.43 -11.11 -4.27
N THR A 322 20.14 -10.54 -3.10
CA THR A 322 19.69 -11.24 -1.90
C THR A 322 18.25 -11.74 -2.07
N VAL A 323 17.99 -12.96 -1.59
CA VAL A 323 16.64 -13.53 -1.52
C VAL A 323 16.11 -13.34 -0.11
N TYR A 324 15.04 -12.56 0.05
CA TYR A 324 14.33 -12.42 1.33
C TYR A 324 13.01 -13.20 1.30
N PRO A 325 12.69 -13.97 2.35
CA PRO A 325 11.34 -14.49 2.51
C PRO A 325 10.37 -13.33 2.77
N LEU A 326 9.14 -13.44 2.28
CA LEU A 326 8.10 -12.43 2.49
C LEU A 326 7.54 -12.43 3.93
N SER A 327 7.82 -13.48 4.71
CA SER A 327 7.39 -13.69 6.08
C SER A 327 8.40 -14.55 6.81
N ASP A 328 8.65 -14.24 8.08
CA ASP A 328 9.53 -15.02 8.95
C ASP A 328 8.95 -16.43 9.19
N GLN A 329 9.83 -17.43 9.24
CA GLN A 329 9.53 -18.86 9.46
C GLN A 329 8.41 -19.47 8.58
N ALA A 330 8.11 -18.89 7.41
CA ALA A 330 6.97 -19.31 6.57
C ALA A 330 7.35 -20.17 5.36
N TYR A 331 8.63 -20.21 4.97
CA TYR A 331 9.06 -20.80 3.70
C TYR A 331 10.21 -21.79 3.88
N ASP A 332 10.05 -22.97 3.27
CA ASP A 332 11.08 -24.00 3.23
C ASP A 332 12.00 -23.84 2.01
N LEU A 333 13.26 -24.23 2.17
CA LEU A 333 14.18 -24.45 1.06
C LEU A 333 14.10 -25.91 0.59
N GLY A 334 13.09 -26.20 -0.24
CA GLY A 334 12.78 -27.55 -0.73
C GLY A 334 11.68 -28.24 0.09
N LYS A 335 11.42 -29.50 -0.20
CA LYS A 335 10.46 -30.36 0.52
C LYS A 335 10.89 -31.82 0.45
N ALA A 336 10.22 -32.71 1.20
CA ALA A 336 10.64 -34.11 1.41
C ALA A 336 10.96 -34.90 0.11
N ASP A 337 10.25 -34.63 -0.97
CA ASP A 337 10.37 -35.24 -2.31
C ASP A 337 11.04 -34.32 -3.35
N LEU A 338 11.29 -33.04 -3.03
CA LEU A 338 11.94 -32.07 -3.91
C LEU A 338 13.08 -31.35 -3.18
N ARG A 339 14.26 -31.95 -3.25
CA ARG A 339 15.47 -31.46 -2.58
C ARG A 339 16.46 -30.93 -3.60
N PHE A 340 17.26 -29.94 -3.21
CA PHE A 340 18.43 -29.56 -3.99
C PHE A 340 19.41 -30.73 -4.03
N LYS A 341 19.99 -30.98 -5.22
CA LYS A 341 21.01 -32.02 -5.36
C LYS A 341 22.24 -31.70 -4.52
N ASP A 342 22.73 -30.47 -4.66
CA ASP A 342 23.86 -29.93 -3.93
C ASP A 342 23.52 -28.50 -3.48
N LEU A 343 23.95 -28.11 -2.28
CA LEU A 343 23.86 -26.74 -1.78
C LEU A 343 25.28 -26.19 -1.59
N TRP A 344 25.67 -25.27 -2.47
CA TRP A 344 26.99 -24.63 -2.43
C TRP A 344 26.85 -23.26 -1.81
N LEU A 345 27.35 -23.10 -0.58
CA LEU A 345 27.41 -21.84 0.13
C LEU A 345 28.87 -21.36 0.18
N SER A 346 29.09 -20.05 0.28
CA SER A 346 30.42 -19.53 0.65
C SER A 346 30.81 -20.07 2.03
N GLY A 347 32.11 -20.03 2.39
CA GLY A 347 32.62 -20.43 3.71
C GLY A 347 32.19 -19.52 4.87
N THR A 348 31.00 -18.93 4.77
CA THR A 348 30.34 -18.06 5.73
C THR A 348 29.48 -18.88 6.70
N THR A 349 28.84 -18.20 7.64
CA THR A 349 27.94 -18.79 8.64
C THR A 349 26.61 -19.26 8.04
N ILE A 350 26.19 -20.49 8.36
CA ILE A 350 24.79 -20.92 8.30
C ILE A 350 24.17 -20.67 9.66
N HIS A 351 23.13 -19.85 9.72
CA HIS A 351 22.38 -19.59 10.94
C HIS A 351 21.26 -20.64 11.10
N LEU A 352 21.30 -21.42 12.17
CA LEU A 352 20.27 -22.39 12.57
C LEU A 352 19.66 -21.93 13.91
N GLY A 353 18.72 -20.99 13.82
CA GLY A 353 18.27 -20.25 14.99
C GLY A 353 19.44 -19.47 15.58
N ASN A 354 19.74 -19.70 16.87
CA ASN A 354 20.84 -19.03 17.58
C ASN A 354 22.21 -19.73 17.41
N ALA A 355 22.27 -20.91 16.78
CA ALA A 355 23.52 -21.63 16.54
C ALA A 355 24.06 -21.36 15.13
N ASN A 356 25.37 -21.24 15.02
CA ASN A 356 26.06 -21.01 13.75
C ASN A 356 26.88 -22.22 13.34
N LEU A 357 26.73 -22.64 12.09
CA LEU A 357 27.61 -23.60 11.44
C LEU A 357 28.55 -22.85 10.51
N THR A 358 29.85 -22.95 10.77
CA THR A 358 30.88 -22.30 9.96
C THR A 358 31.87 -23.33 9.43
N ALA A 359 32.24 -23.19 8.17
CA ALA A 359 33.32 -23.98 7.59
C ALA A 359 34.64 -23.21 7.75
N ALA A 360 35.58 -23.79 8.49
CA ALA A 360 36.92 -23.24 8.60
C ALA A 360 37.73 -23.51 7.31
N ALA A 361 38.77 -22.71 7.07
CA ALA A 361 39.61 -22.82 5.87
C ALA A 361 40.31 -24.19 5.70
N ASN A 362 40.40 -24.97 6.77
CA ASN A 362 40.91 -26.35 6.79
C ASN A 362 39.84 -27.41 6.46
N GLY A 363 38.61 -27.01 6.17
CA GLY A 363 37.49 -27.90 5.85
C GLY A 363 36.74 -28.47 7.05
N SER A 364 37.10 -28.11 8.29
CA SER A 364 36.31 -28.52 9.47
C SER A 364 35.02 -27.69 9.59
N VAL A 365 33.96 -28.32 10.11
CA VAL A 365 32.73 -27.62 10.49
C VAL A 365 32.80 -27.31 11.98
N THR A 366 32.55 -26.06 12.34
CA THR A 366 32.43 -25.61 13.73
C THR A 366 30.98 -25.28 14.03
N VAL A 367 30.49 -25.80 15.16
CA VAL A 367 29.27 -25.36 15.82
C VAL A 367 29.71 -24.46 16.97
N ASP A 368 29.28 -23.20 16.97
CA ASP A 368 29.73 -22.20 17.96
C ASP A 368 29.00 -22.29 19.31
N ASN A 369 28.01 -23.18 19.40
CA ASN A 369 27.22 -23.45 20.60
C ASN A 369 27.21 -24.97 20.91
N ASN A 370 26.35 -25.41 21.82
CA ASN A 370 26.23 -26.83 22.17
C ASN A 370 25.72 -27.70 21.01
N PHE A 371 26.34 -28.88 20.83
CA PHE A 371 25.85 -29.92 19.92
C PHE A 371 25.18 -31.06 20.70
N THR A 372 23.88 -31.28 20.45
CA THR A 372 23.11 -32.37 21.06
C THR A 372 22.72 -33.39 19.99
N ALA A 373 23.14 -34.65 20.15
CA ALA A 373 22.69 -35.76 19.33
C ALA A 373 21.59 -36.54 20.08
N THR A 374 20.35 -36.49 19.58
CA THR A 374 19.23 -37.27 20.15
C THR A 374 19.28 -38.74 19.75
N GLY A 375 19.98 -39.06 18.66
CA GLY A 375 20.34 -40.42 18.26
C GLY A 375 21.78 -40.77 18.63
N ASN A 376 22.32 -41.82 18.01
CA ASN A 376 23.69 -42.25 18.25
C ASN A 376 24.70 -41.29 17.59
N LEU A 377 25.72 -40.87 18.34
CA LEU A 377 26.92 -40.26 17.77
C LEU A 377 27.91 -41.36 17.36
N ILE A 378 28.20 -41.46 16.06
CA ILE A 378 29.20 -42.38 15.51
C ILE A 378 30.39 -41.56 15.01
N VAL A 379 31.57 -41.78 15.58
CA VAL A 379 32.82 -41.11 15.16
C VAL A 379 33.70 -42.15 14.47
N MET A 380 33.86 -42.02 13.15
CA MET A 380 34.73 -42.92 12.36
C MET A 380 36.22 -42.63 12.56
N GLY A 381 36.55 -41.38 12.91
CA GLY A 381 37.89 -40.95 13.28
C GLY A 381 38.10 -40.98 14.79
N ASN A 382 38.97 -40.09 15.27
CA ASN A 382 39.22 -39.93 16.71
C ASN A 382 38.27 -38.91 17.33
N LEU A 383 37.86 -39.14 18.57
CA LEU A 383 37.21 -38.13 19.42
C LEU A 383 38.29 -37.41 20.25
N TYR A 384 38.43 -36.10 20.04
CA TYR A 384 39.25 -35.23 20.89
C TYR A 384 38.33 -34.31 21.68
N ALA A 385 38.16 -34.59 22.97
CA ALA A 385 37.39 -33.74 23.88
C ALA A 385 38.33 -32.82 24.66
N TYR A 386 38.11 -31.51 24.55
CA TYR A 386 38.84 -30.48 25.29
C TYR A 386 37.88 -29.83 26.28
N GLY A 387 38.28 -29.74 27.55
CA GLY A 387 37.44 -29.22 28.63
C GLY A 387 37.89 -29.78 29.98
N ASN A 388 37.17 -29.41 31.03
CA ASN A 388 37.48 -29.85 32.39
C ASN A 388 36.86 -31.19 32.76
N ALA A 389 35.84 -31.65 32.02
CA ALA A 389 35.12 -32.88 32.31
C ALA A 389 34.72 -33.64 31.04
N VAL A 390 34.76 -34.96 31.12
CA VAL A 390 34.15 -35.90 30.17
C VAL A 390 33.32 -36.88 30.99
N GLN A 391 32.00 -36.83 30.84
CA GLN A 391 31.06 -37.67 31.59
C GLN A 391 30.43 -38.70 30.65
N PHE A 392 30.33 -39.95 31.12
CA PHE A 392 29.63 -41.02 30.43
C PHE A 392 28.52 -41.56 31.32
N ASP A 393 27.27 -41.30 30.96
CA ASP A 393 26.12 -41.93 31.58
C ASP A 393 25.70 -43.14 30.74
N THR A 394 26.38 -44.27 30.97
CA THR A 394 26.21 -45.49 30.18
C THR A 394 26.24 -46.74 31.06
N ASN A 395 25.43 -47.73 30.71
CA ASN A 395 25.47 -49.06 31.32
C ASN A 395 26.73 -49.84 30.93
N THR A 396 27.42 -49.45 29.85
CA THR A 396 28.58 -50.19 29.33
C THR A 396 29.60 -49.24 28.70
N LEU A 397 30.85 -49.38 29.14
CA LEU A 397 32.02 -48.78 28.51
C LEU A 397 32.90 -49.91 27.97
N VAL A 398 33.11 -49.97 26.66
CA VAL A 398 33.97 -50.96 26.01
C VAL A 398 35.21 -50.25 25.46
N ILE A 399 36.39 -50.69 25.90
CA ILE A 399 37.68 -50.19 25.44
C ILE A 399 38.45 -51.39 24.89
N ASN A 400 38.76 -51.36 23.61
CA ASN A 400 39.53 -52.44 22.97
C ASN A 400 41.03 -52.32 23.25
N ASP A 401 41.51 -51.13 23.60
CA ASP A 401 42.91 -50.92 23.91
C ASP A 401 43.27 -51.61 25.24
N PRO A 402 44.42 -52.32 25.30
CA PRO A 402 44.82 -53.05 26.51
C PRO A 402 45.24 -52.13 27.67
N LEU A 403 45.50 -50.85 27.39
CA LEU A 403 45.99 -49.88 28.36
C LEU A 403 45.14 -48.62 28.34
N ILE A 404 44.77 -48.13 29.52
CA ILE A 404 44.11 -46.84 29.73
C ILE A 404 45.15 -45.87 30.30
N GLN A 405 45.35 -44.73 29.63
CA GLN A 405 46.27 -43.70 30.09
C GLN A 405 45.54 -42.64 30.93
N VAL A 406 45.95 -42.49 32.20
CA VAL A 406 45.50 -41.44 33.11
C VAL A 406 46.66 -40.46 33.34
N GLY A 407 46.40 -39.15 33.41
CA GLY A 407 47.42 -38.14 33.66
C GLY A 407 48.37 -37.87 32.48
N LYS A 408 47.86 -37.76 31.25
CA LYS A 408 48.64 -37.65 29.99
C LYS A 408 49.73 -36.55 29.97
N THR A 409 49.49 -35.42 30.65
CA THR A 409 50.42 -34.27 30.73
C THR A 409 50.69 -33.92 32.19
N PRO A 410 51.50 -34.70 32.92
CA PRO A 410 51.72 -34.50 34.34
C PRO A 410 52.54 -33.21 34.59
N VAL A 411 52.16 -32.45 35.60
CA VAL A 411 52.93 -31.30 36.11
C VAL A 411 53.31 -31.63 37.57
N GLY A 412 54.48 -32.23 37.76
CA GLY A 412 54.90 -32.80 39.06
C GLY A 412 54.27 -34.16 39.36
N ASP A 413 54.60 -34.72 40.52
CA ASP A 413 54.02 -35.97 41.07
C ASP A 413 53.28 -35.62 42.37
N VAL A 414 52.14 -34.94 42.22
CA VAL A 414 51.33 -34.40 43.34
C VAL A 414 49.86 -34.82 43.30
N VAL A 415 49.46 -35.59 42.28
CA VAL A 415 48.09 -36.09 42.11
C VAL A 415 48.12 -37.60 41.99
N ASP A 416 47.13 -38.24 42.59
CA ASP A 416 47.00 -39.69 42.51
C ASP A 416 46.41 -40.11 41.16
N LEU A 417 46.93 -41.19 40.59
CA LEU A 417 46.52 -41.67 39.27
C LEU A 417 45.77 -42.99 39.38
N GLY A 418 44.50 -43.00 39.01
CA GLY A 418 43.67 -44.18 39.19
C GLY A 418 42.23 -44.01 38.77
N PHE A 419 41.40 -44.93 39.23
CA PHE A 419 39.96 -44.91 39.08
C PHE A 419 39.31 -45.34 40.39
N PHE A 420 38.14 -44.77 40.69
CA PHE A 420 37.33 -45.14 41.83
C PHE A 420 35.86 -45.23 41.40
N GLY A 421 35.08 -46.00 42.16
CA GLY A 421 33.63 -46.05 42.06
C GLY A 421 32.99 -45.60 43.36
N HIS A 422 31.81 -45.01 43.26
CA HIS A 422 30.94 -44.73 44.39
C HIS A 422 30.04 -45.93 44.67
N TYR A 423 29.72 -46.15 45.94
CA TYR A 423 28.70 -47.11 46.37
C TYR A 423 28.10 -46.65 47.69
N VAL A 424 26.93 -47.19 48.03
CA VAL A 424 26.29 -46.94 49.33
C VAL A 424 26.51 -48.14 50.22
N GLY A 425 27.06 -47.92 51.43
CA GLY A 425 27.38 -49.00 52.36
C GLY A 425 27.28 -48.62 53.84
N GLY A 426 26.95 -49.60 54.69
CA GLY A 426 26.84 -49.44 56.14
C GLY A 426 25.43 -49.08 56.66
N ALA A 427 25.29 -49.03 57.98
CA ALA A 427 24.12 -48.50 58.68
C ALA A 427 24.58 -47.38 59.63
N PRO A 428 24.13 -46.12 59.47
CA PRO A 428 23.27 -45.62 58.38
C PRO A 428 23.94 -45.71 57.00
N SER A 429 23.15 -45.60 55.93
CA SER A 429 23.65 -45.57 54.55
C SER A 429 24.53 -44.34 54.34
N VAL A 430 25.83 -44.55 54.13
CA VAL A 430 26.80 -43.49 53.81
C VAL A 430 27.35 -43.77 52.41
N GLU A 431 27.57 -42.70 51.64
CA GLU A 431 28.29 -42.76 50.38
C GLU A 431 29.76 -43.07 50.63
N ARG A 432 30.28 -44.04 49.89
CA ARG A 432 31.64 -44.56 50.07
C ARG A 432 32.30 -44.79 48.72
N HIS A 433 33.62 -44.80 48.75
CA HIS A 433 34.46 -44.92 47.57
C HIS A 433 35.40 -46.11 47.71
N ALA A 434 35.57 -46.83 46.61
CA ALA A 434 36.53 -47.91 46.47
C ALA A 434 37.19 -47.82 45.10
N GLY A 435 38.45 -48.24 44.99
CA GLY A 435 39.18 -48.07 43.74
C GLY A 435 40.62 -48.54 43.80
N LEU A 436 41.33 -48.23 42.71
CA LEU A 436 42.76 -48.45 42.54
C LEU A 436 43.42 -47.13 42.16
N PHE A 437 44.47 -46.75 42.86
CA PHE A 437 45.24 -45.55 42.56
C PHE A 437 46.72 -45.76 42.80
N ARG A 438 47.56 -45.05 42.04
CA ARG A 438 48.96 -44.79 42.38
C ARG A 438 48.99 -43.59 43.30
N ASP A 439 49.50 -43.78 44.51
CA ASP A 439 49.74 -42.70 45.46
C ASP A 439 50.98 -41.90 45.03
N ALA A 440 50.82 -40.60 44.80
CA ALA A 440 51.92 -39.72 44.40
C ALA A 440 52.98 -39.55 45.49
N SER A 441 52.62 -39.75 46.76
CA SER A 441 53.50 -39.53 47.92
C SER A 441 54.57 -40.61 48.07
N ASP A 442 54.26 -41.85 47.68
CA ASP A 442 55.17 -43.00 47.80
C ASP A 442 55.38 -43.78 46.48
N GLY A 443 54.62 -43.44 45.43
CA GLY A 443 54.74 -44.01 44.11
C GLY A 443 54.19 -45.43 43.97
N GLN A 444 53.39 -45.93 44.93
CA GLN A 444 52.86 -47.29 44.92
C GLN A 444 51.39 -47.34 44.50
N PHE A 445 50.98 -48.42 43.83
CA PHE A 445 49.57 -48.70 43.56
C PHE A 445 48.91 -49.32 44.79
N LYS A 446 47.76 -48.78 45.20
CA LYS A 446 46.97 -49.20 46.37
C LYS A 446 45.53 -49.48 45.94
N LEU A 447 45.02 -50.63 46.35
CA LEU A 447 43.59 -50.94 46.26
C LEU A 447 42.93 -50.53 47.58
N PHE A 448 41.83 -49.79 47.52
CA PHE A 448 41.16 -49.28 48.71
C PHE A 448 39.65 -49.46 48.67
N THR A 449 39.03 -49.37 49.84
CA THR A 449 37.58 -49.41 50.04
C THR A 449 37.19 -48.57 51.25
N ASN A 450 35.88 -48.38 51.43
CA ASN A 450 35.27 -47.78 52.62
C ASN A 450 35.58 -46.30 52.89
N LEU A 451 36.17 -45.57 51.93
CA LEU A 451 36.50 -44.16 52.10
C LEU A 451 35.23 -43.29 51.97
N ASP A 452 34.87 -42.56 53.02
CA ASP A 452 33.70 -41.68 53.02
C ASP A 452 33.87 -40.43 52.12
N PRO A 453 34.95 -39.61 52.22
CA PRO A 453 35.11 -38.45 51.35
C PRO A 453 35.42 -38.86 49.90
N GLU A 454 34.82 -38.15 48.93
CA GLU A 454 35.11 -38.34 47.52
C GLU A 454 36.58 -37.99 47.22
N PRO A 455 37.34 -38.89 46.54
CA PRO A 455 38.67 -38.57 46.05
C PRO A 455 38.65 -37.38 45.08
N VAL A 456 39.48 -36.38 45.34
CA VAL A 456 39.71 -35.24 44.44
C VAL A 456 41.06 -35.38 43.74
N ASN A 457 42.04 -34.52 44.04
CA ASN A 457 43.40 -34.62 43.51
C ASN A 457 44.21 -35.79 44.12
N THR A 458 43.85 -36.23 45.33
CA THR A 458 44.52 -37.31 46.07
C THR A 458 43.48 -38.12 46.85
N VAL A 459 43.78 -39.39 47.09
CA VAL A 459 43.03 -40.28 47.99
C VAL A 459 43.57 -40.08 49.41
N ASP A 460 42.70 -39.66 50.34
CA ASP A 460 43.09 -39.41 51.74
C ASP A 460 43.33 -40.74 52.49
N THR A 461 44.55 -41.26 52.39
CA THR A 461 44.97 -42.50 53.06
C THR A 461 45.08 -42.35 54.58
N ALA A 462 45.04 -41.13 55.11
CA ALA A 462 45.04 -40.86 56.55
C ALA A 462 43.61 -40.80 57.14
N ASN A 463 42.58 -40.83 56.29
CA ASN A 463 41.20 -40.78 56.74
C ASN A 463 40.84 -42.00 57.59
N ALA A 464 40.09 -41.79 58.68
CA ALA A 464 39.67 -42.89 59.56
C ALA A 464 38.79 -43.94 58.85
N SER A 465 38.11 -43.55 57.77
CA SER A 465 37.26 -44.45 56.98
C SER A 465 38.05 -45.28 55.95
N TYR A 466 39.25 -44.83 55.56
CA TYR A 466 40.09 -45.49 54.56
C TYR A 466 40.45 -46.92 54.98
N GLN A 467 40.26 -47.88 54.08
CA GLN A 467 40.70 -49.26 54.28
C GLN A 467 41.46 -49.76 53.05
N SER A 468 42.60 -50.41 53.27
CA SER A 468 43.28 -51.17 52.22
C SER A 468 42.44 -52.38 51.86
N ALA A 469 42.08 -52.52 50.59
CA ALA A 469 41.39 -53.70 50.08
C ALA A 469 42.46 -54.75 49.73
N ASN A 470 42.70 -55.68 50.65
CA ASN A 470 43.65 -56.79 50.45
C ASN A 470 42.97 -58.00 49.82
#